data_AF-A0A846J4I2-F1
#
_entry.id   AF-A0A846J4I2-F1
#
_cell.length_a   1.000
_cell.length_b   1.000
_cell.length_c   1.000
_cell.angle_alpha   90.00
_cell.angle_beta   90.00
_cell.angle_gamma   90.00
#
_symmetry.space_group_name_H-M   'P 1'
#
loop_
_entity.id
_entity.type
_entity.pdbx_description
1 polymer ?
#
loop_
_entity_poly.entity_id
_entity_poly.type
_entity_poly.pdbx_seq_one_letter_code
_entity_poly.pdbx_strand_id
1 'polypeptide(L)'
;MKETFSIKFIKLLLILTIFFCVVMLFHFSVAGIFAPEELYGNTSDILVSLIIILIYLIIAWNLLKIVYSIYSNPFTSKNIKSFKIIGYLMILLSIIDGIVNFKKKSNLEIIALGHGCLQGSCIFYLILGLLALVLAEIFKKAVQIKNENDLTI
;
A
#
# COMPACT_ATOMS: atom_id res chain seq x y z
N MET A 1 20.60 11.25 -18.62
CA MET A 1 19.37 12.08 -18.49
C MET A 1 18.10 11.27 -18.17
N LYS A 2 17.99 9.97 -18.53
CA LYS A 2 16.78 9.14 -18.28
C LYS A 2 16.55 8.71 -16.82
N GLU A 3 17.60 8.44 -16.04
CA GLU A 3 17.46 7.92 -14.66
C GLU A 3 16.82 8.92 -13.69
N THR A 4 17.17 10.20 -13.79
CA THR A 4 16.61 11.25 -12.93
C THR A 4 15.16 11.59 -13.27
N PHE A 5 14.75 11.37 -14.53
CA PHE A 5 13.37 11.58 -14.97
C PHE A 5 12.42 10.56 -14.37
N SER A 6 12.80 9.27 -14.35
CA SER A 6 11.98 8.19 -13.79
C SER A 6 11.66 8.42 -12.31
N ILE A 7 12.65 8.76 -11.49
CA ILE A 7 12.46 8.98 -10.05
C ILE A 7 11.60 10.24 -9.79
N LYS A 8 11.81 11.32 -10.55
CA LYS A 8 10.96 12.53 -10.47
C LYS A 8 9.52 12.23 -10.83
N PHE A 9 9.30 11.40 -11.85
CA PHE A 9 7.97 10.98 -12.27
C PHE A 9 7.28 10.12 -11.21
N ILE A 10 7.97 9.12 -10.64
CA ILE A 10 7.45 8.31 -9.52
C ILE A 10 7.08 9.20 -8.33
N LYS A 11 7.94 10.16 -7.98
CA LYS A 11 7.67 11.13 -6.91
C LYS A 11 6.39 11.94 -7.17
N LEU A 12 6.22 12.45 -8.39
CA LEU A 12 5.02 13.19 -8.78
C LEU A 12 3.76 12.31 -8.63
N LEU A 13 3.81 11.07 -9.14
CA LEU A 13 2.70 10.13 -9.01
C LEU A 13 2.35 9.86 -7.54
N LEU A 14 3.35 9.64 -6.68
CA LEU A 14 3.11 9.41 -5.25
C LEU A 14 2.47 10.64 -4.57
N ILE A 15 2.90 11.85 -4.91
CA ILE A 15 2.30 13.08 -4.38
C ILE A 15 0.84 13.21 -4.82
N LEU A 16 0.55 12.93 -6.10
CA LEU A 16 -0.82 12.93 -6.61
C LEU A 16 -1.69 11.87 -5.93
N THR A 17 -1.16 10.66 -5.71
CA THR A 17 -1.86 9.60 -4.96
C THR A 17 -2.16 10.03 -3.53
N ILE A 18 -1.20 10.65 -2.83
CA ILE A 18 -1.41 11.19 -1.48
C ILE A 18 -2.48 12.26 -1.48
N PHE A 19 -2.41 13.22 -2.42
CA PHE A 19 -3.42 14.27 -2.56
C PHE A 19 -4.82 13.68 -2.78
N PHE A 20 -4.94 12.72 -3.69
CA PHE A 20 -6.19 12.02 -3.95
C PHE A 20 -6.72 11.29 -2.70
N CYS A 21 -5.86 10.60 -1.95
CA CYS A 21 -6.24 9.95 -0.69
C CYS A 21 -6.75 10.97 0.35
N VAL A 22 -6.13 12.13 0.46
CA VAL A 22 -6.57 13.20 1.38
C VAL A 22 -7.93 13.77 0.96
N VAL A 23 -8.14 14.01 -0.34
CA VAL A 23 -9.45 14.45 -0.86
C VAL A 23 -10.52 13.39 -0.57
N MET A 24 -10.22 12.11 -0.76
CA MET A 24 -11.15 11.02 -0.47
C MET A 24 -11.43 10.89 1.04
N LEU A 25 -10.44 11.04 1.91
CA LEU A 25 -10.66 11.08 3.36
C LEU A 25 -11.64 12.19 3.74
N PHE A 26 -11.44 13.39 3.19
CA PHE A 26 -12.36 14.51 3.42
C PHE A 26 -13.77 14.19 2.92
N HIS A 27 -13.88 13.67 1.70
CA HIS A 27 -15.16 13.30 1.10
C HIS A 27 -15.95 12.29 1.96
N PHE A 28 -15.33 11.16 2.33
CA PHE A 28 -16.00 10.13 3.14
C PHE A 28 -16.26 10.59 4.58
N SER A 29 -15.43 11.47 5.14
CA SER A 29 -15.69 12.04 6.47
C SER A 29 -16.90 12.97 6.46
N VAL A 30 -17.02 13.82 5.43
CA VAL A 30 -18.18 14.71 5.25
C VAL A 30 -19.44 13.90 4.96
N ALA A 31 -19.35 12.89 4.08
CA ALA A 31 -20.47 12.01 3.77
C ALA A 31 -20.98 11.28 5.03
N GLY A 32 -20.09 10.76 5.87
CA GLY A 32 -20.48 10.07 7.11
C GLY A 32 -21.17 10.95 8.16
N ILE A 33 -21.07 12.27 8.07
CA ILE A 33 -21.71 13.21 9.01
C ILE A 33 -22.98 13.83 8.43
N PHE A 34 -23.00 14.12 7.12
CA PHE A 34 -24.02 14.97 6.51
C PHE A 34 -24.85 14.31 5.41
N ALA A 35 -24.44 13.17 4.86
CA ALA A 35 -25.15 12.58 3.74
C ALA A 35 -26.29 11.64 4.18
N PRO A 36 -27.42 11.62 3.46
CA PRO A 36 -28.47 10.64 3.70
C PRO A 36 -27.97 9.22 3.38
N GLU A 37 -28.36 8.26 4.22
CA GLU A 37 -27.90 6.85 4.14
C GLU A 37 -28.15 6.21 2.76
N GLU A 38 -29.18 6.67 2.03
CA GLU A 38 -29.53 6.21 0.69
C GLU A 38 -28.42 6.41 -0.36
N LEU A 39 -27.49 7.35 -0.13
CA LEU A 39 -26.44 7.70 -1.10
C LEU A 39 -25.08 7.04 -0.84
N TYR A 40 -24.77 6.68 0.41
CA TYR A 40 -23.41 6.26 0.81
C TYR A 40 -23.33 4.86 1.43
N GLY A 41 -24.44 4.13 1.44
CA GLY A 41 -24.54 2.83 2.09
C GLY A 41 -24.54 2.97 3.62
N ASN A 42 -24.35 1.85 4.31
CA ASN A 42 -24.41 1.85 5.77
C ASN A 42 -23.13 2.47 6.35
N THR A 43 -23.22 2.95 7.58
CA THR A 43 -22.07 3.51 8.34
C THR A 43 -20.85 2.56 8.37
N SER A 44 -21.07 1.25 8.32
CA SER A 44 -20.00 0.24 8.20
C SER A 44 -19.19 0.37 6.91
N ASP A 45 -19.84 0.68 5.77
CA ASP A 45 -19.18 0.76 4.47
C ASP A 45 -18.30 2.02 4.38
N ILE A 46 -18.79 3.11 4.97
CA ILE A 46 -18.02 4.37 5.13
C ILE A 46 -16.79 4.11 6.01
N LEU A 47 -16.96 3.42 7.14
CA LEU A 47 -15.85 3.09 8.03
C LEU A 47 -14.78 2.22 7.34
N VAL A 48 -15.21 1.18 6.62
CA VAL A 48 -14.29 0.33 5.85
C VAL A 48 -13.56 1.14 4.79
N SER A 49 -14.26 2.03 4.09
CA SER A 49 -13.66 2.92 3.08
C SER A 49 -12.59 3.84 3.70
N LEU A 50 -12.87 4.45 4.86
CA LEU A 50 -11.91 5.27 5.58
C LEU A 50 -10.65 4.49 5.99
N ILE A 51 -10.81 3.26 6.48
CA ILE A 51 -9.69 2.38 6.81
C ILE A 51 -8.83 2.08 5.57
N ILE A 52 -9.46 1.71 4.46
CA ILE A 52 -8.76 1.42 3.20
C ILE A 52 -7.99 2.66 2.71
N ILE A 53 -8.59 3.85 2.73
CA ILE A 53 -7.91 5.08 2.30
C ILE A 53 -6.73 5.40 3.21
N LEU A 54 -6.87 5.22 4.53
CA LEU A 54 -5.77 5.42 5.47
C LEU A 54 -4.61 4.46 5.20
N ILE A 55 -4.90 3.19 4.89
CA ILE A 55 -3.88 2.22 4.52
C ILE A 55 -3.12 2.68 3.27
N TYR A 56 -3.82 3.09 2.20
CA TYR A 56 -3.18 3.59 0.98
C TYR A 56 -2.33 4.84 1.24
N LEU A 57 -2.79 5.75 2.09
CA LEU A 57 -2.04 6.94 2.47
C LEU A 57 -0.72 6.57 3.16
N ILE A 58 -0.75 5.62 4.11
CA ILE A 58 0.45 5.14 4.81
C ILE A 58 1.41 4.44 3.84
N ILE A 59 0.90 3.62 2.91
CA ILE A 59 1.72 2.96 1.89
C ILE A 59 2.40 4.01 1.00
N ALA A 60 1.65 4.95 0.43
CA ALA A 60 2.17 5.99 -0.45
C ALA A 60 3.22 6.85 0.27
N TRP A 61 2.98 7.20 1.53
CA TRP A 61 3.93 7.94 2.35
C TRP A 61 5.24 7.18 2.59
N ASN A 62 5.18 5.87 2.87
CA ASN A 62 6.37 5.04 3.03
C ASN A 62 7.14 4.86 1.72
N LEU A 63 6.45 4.70 0.58
CA LEU A 63 7.07 4.69 -0.74
C LEU A 63 7.77 6.02 -1.04
N LEU A 64 7.13 7.14 -0.69
CA LEU A 64 7.70 8.47 -0.89
C LEU A 64 8.99 8.66 -0.08
N LYS A 65 9.03 8.20 1.18
CA LYS A 65 10.27 8.20 2.00
C LYS A 65 11.40 7.42 1.33
N ILE A 66 11.11 6.23 0.80
CA ILE A 66 12.09 5.41 0.09
C ILE A 66 12.59 6.18 -1.14
N VAL A 67 11.70 6.73 -1.96
CA VAL A 67 12.06 7.52 -3.16
C VAL A 67 12.98 8.70 -2.83
N TYR A 68 12.70 9.44 -1.75
CA TYR A 68 13.55 10.55 -1.32
C TYR A 68 14.97 10.11 -0.90
N SER A 69 15.10 8.91 -0.36
CA SER A 69 16.40 8.38 0.08
C SER A 69 17.26 7.80 -1.05
N ILE A 70 16.68 7.53 -2.23
CA ILE A 70 17.41 6.93 -3.37
C ILE A 70 18.60 7.79 -3.78
N TYR A 71 18.48 9.11 -3.73
CA TYR A 71 19.54 10.03 -4.13
C TYR A 71 20.69 10.15 -3.12
N SER A 72 20.47 9.78 -1.85
CA SER A 72 21.47 9.95 -0.79
C SER A 72 22.04 8.61 -0.34
N ASN A 73 21.20 7.78 0.30
CA ASN A 73 21.55 6.42 0.66
C ASN A 73 20.28 5.55 0.68
N PRO A 74 20.07 4.69 -0.33
CA PRO A 74 18.91 3.79 -0.37
C PRO A 74 19.02 2.65 0.65
N PHE A 75 20.21 2.30 1.11
CA PHE A 75 20.43 1.18 2.04
C PHE A 75 20.47 1.70 3.48
N THR A 76 19.28 1.94 4.04
CA THR A 76 19.13 2.41 5.42
C THR A 76 18.14 1.56 6.21
N SER A 77 18.31 1.49 7.53
CA SER A 77 17.36 0.86 8.45
C SER A 77 15.95 1.47 8.37
N LYS A 78 15.86 2.77 8.01
CA LYS A 78 14.58 3.45 7.77
C LYS A 78 13.84 2.86 6.59
N ASN A 79 14.52 2.62 5.46
CA ASN A 79 13.89 2.02 4.27
C ASN A 79 13.47 0.57 4.49
N ILE A 80 14.27 -0.21 5.23
CA ILE A 80 13.90 -1.57 5.65
C ILE A 80 12.57 -1.54 6.41
N LYS A 81 12.43 -0.64 7.39
CA LYS A 81 11.17 -0.46 8.14
C LYS A 81 10.01 -0.06 7.22
N SER A 82 10.23 0.88 6.29
CA SER A 82 9.20 1.30 5.34
C SER A 82 8.73 0.16 4.43
N PHE A 83 9.63 -0.68 3.90
CA PHE A 83 9.25 -1.87 3.14
C PHE A 83 8.45 -2.88 3.99
N LYS A 84 8.82 -3.10 5.27
CA LYS A 84 8.05 -3.96 6.17
C LYS A 84 6.63 -3.45 6.42
N ILE A 85 6.50 -2.14 6.68
CA ILE A 85 5.18 -1.51 6.86
C ILE A 85 4.33 -1.69 5.61
N ILE A 86 4.87 -1.42 4.42
CA ILE A 86 4.16 -1.64 3.15
C ILE A 86 3.74 -3.10 3.02
N GLY A 87 4.65 -4.04 3.29
CA GLY A 87 4.37 -5.47 3.21
C GLY A 87 3.20 -5.91 4.09
N TYR A 88 3.23 -5.56 5.38
CA TYR A 88 2.16 -5.91 6.30
C TYR A 88 0.82 -5.24 5.95
N LEU A 89 0.84 -3.98 5.51
CA LEU A 89 -0.37 -3.28 5.10
C LEU A 89 -1.00 -3.85 3.82
N MET A 90 -0.19 -4.32 2.88
CA MET A 90 -0.68 -5.00 1.68
C MET A 90 -1.27 -6.37 1.99
N ILE A 91 -0.70 -7.10 2.94
CA ILE A 91 -1.31 -8.36 3.45
C ILE A 91 -2.63 -8.05 4.15
N LEU A 92 -2.71 -6.98 4.94
CA LEU A 92 -3.97 -6.55 5.56
C LEU A 92 -5.03 -6.17 4.50
N LEU A 93 -4.64 -5.44 3.45
CA LEU A 93 -5.50 -5.12 2.31
C LEU A 93 -6.02 -6.37 1.61
N SER A 94 -5.17 -7.39 1.43
CA SER A 94 -5.58 -8.69 0.89
C SER A 94 -6.69 -9.33 1.72
N ILE A 95 -6.55 -9.36 3.05
CA ILE A 95 -7.56 -9.90 3.97
C ILE A 95 -8.86 -9.08 3.89
N ILE A 96 -8.77 -7.75 3.94
CA ILE A 96 -9.94 -6.87 3.86
C ILE A 96 -10.67 -7.07 2.53
N ASP A 97 -9.95 -7.07 1.41
CA ASP A 97 -10.51 -7.28 0.07
C ASP A 97 -11.20 -8.65 -0.03
N GLY A 98 -10.55 -9.69 0.47
CA GLY A 98 -11.10 -11.04 0.53
C GLY A 98 -12.42 -11.13 1.31
N ILE A 99 -12.57 -10.37 2.41
CA ILE A 99 -13.79 -10.33 3.22
C ILE A 99 -14.88 -9.48 2.54
N VAL A 100 -14.55 -8.24 2.17
CA VAL A 100 -15.51 -7.25 1.64
C VAL A 100 -16.09 -7.69 0.30
N ASN A 101 -15.28 -8.34 -0.53
CA ASN A 101 -15.67 -8.72 -1.88
C ASN A 101 -16.03 -10.21 -2.01
N PHE A 102 -16.02 -10.98 -0.91
CA PHE A 102 -16.28 -12.44 -0.94
C PHE A 102 -17.62 -12.81 -1.60
N LYS A 103 -18.67 -12.02 -1.35
CA LYS A 103 -20.01 -12.28 -1.88
C LYS A 103 -20.31 -11.53 -3.18
N LYS A 104 -19.39 -10.70 -3.65
CA LYS A 104 -19.57 -9.92 -4.88
C LYS A 104 -19.13 -10.74 -6.08
N LYS A 105 -20.01 -10.83 -7.09
CA LYS A 105 -19.66 -11.42 -8.38
C LYS A 105 -18.51 -10.65 -9.00
N SER A 106 -17.52 -11.37 -9.54
CA SER A 106 -16.37 -10.79 -10.23
C SER A 106 -16.22 -11.43 -11.60
N ASN A 107 -15.62 -10.69 -12.54
CA ASN A 107 -15.22 -11.27 -13.82
C ASN A 107 -13.92 -12.09 -13.71
N LEU A 108 -13.17 -11.92 -12.61
CA LEU A 108 -11.92 -12.60 -12.31
C LEU A 108 -12.02 -13.30 -10.96
N GLU A 109 -12.65 -14.46 -11.01
CA GLU A 109 -12.83 -15.38 -9.89
C GLU A 109 -11.69 -16.39 -9.87
N ILE A 110 -10.90 -16.42 -8.80
CA ILE A 110 -9.79 -17.38 -8.68
C ILE A 110 -10.26 -18.66 -7.99
N ILE A 111 -11.08 -18.51 -6.95
CA ILE A 111 -11.72 -19.64 -6.26
C ILE A 111 -13.19 -19.32 -6.14
N ALA A 112 -14.04 -20.04 -6.86
CA ALA A 112 -15.49 -20.01 -6.70
C ALA A 112 -15.91 -21.11 -5.71
N LEU A 113 -16.32 -20.71 -4.50
CA LEU A 113 -17.03 -21.59 -3.58
C LEU A 113 -18.54 -21.40 -3.79
N GLY A 114 -19.34 -22.43 -3.54
CA GLY A 114 -20.80 -22.35 -3.74
C GLY A 114 -21.52 -21.25 -2.94
N HIS A 115 -20.82 -20.58 -2.01
CA HIS A 115 -21.32 -19.51 -1.15
C HIS A 115 -20.51 -18.18 -1.27
N GLY A 116 -19.56 -18.07 -2.20
CA GLY A 116 -18.78 -16.86 -2.44
C GLY A 116 -17.51 -17.10 -3.26
N CYS A 117 -16.83 -16.03 -3.65
CA CYS A 117 -15.63 -16.10 -4.47
C CYS A 117 -14.48 -15.27 -3.90
N LEU A 118 -13.26 -15.82 -3.97
CA LEU A 118 -12.02 -15.08 -3.79
C LEU A 118 -11.62 -14.38 -5.11
N GLN A 119 -11.69 -13.05 -5.10
CA GLN A 119 -11.34 -12.23 -6.25
C GLN A 119 -9.83 -12.15 -6.48
N GLY A 120 -9.41 -11.95 -7.73
CA GLY A 120 -8.00 -11.84 -8.06
C GLY A 120 -7.25 -10.70 -7.38
N SER A 121 -7.94 -9.59 -7.10
CA SER A 121 -7.40 -8.44 -6.35
C SER A 121 -6.78 -8.84 -5.01
N CYS A 122 -7.43 -9.74 -4.28
CA CYS A 122 -6.95 -10.23 -2.98
C CYS A 122 -5.58 -10.91 -3.11
N ILE A 123 -5.40 -11.76 -4.12
CA ILE A 123 -4.14 -12.44 -4.38
C ILE A 123 -3.06 -11.45 -4.84
N PHE A 124 -3.42 -10.47 -5.68
CA PHE A 124 -2.48 -9.42 -6.07
C PHE A 124 -1.94 -8.65 -4.87
N TYR A 125 -2.81 -8.25 -3.93
CA TYR A 125 -2.37 -7.58 -2.72
C TYR A 125 -1.45 -8.45 -1.87
N LEU A 126 -1.76 -9.75 -1.74
CA LEU A 126 -0.91 -10.69 -1.02
C LEU A 126 0.49 -10.79 -1.65
N ILE A 127 0.57 -10.99 -2.97
CA ILE A 127 1.84 -11.11 -3.69
C ILE A 127 2.68 -9.84 -3.54
N LEU A 128 2.07 -8.66 -3.71
CA LEU A 128 2.76 -7.38 -3.55
C LEU A 128 3.24 -7.16 -2.10
N GLY A 129 2.47 -7.61 -1.11
CA GLY A 129 2.88 -7.56 0.29
C GLY A 129 4.09 -8.45 0.58
N LEU A 130 4.06 -9.69 0.09
CA LEU A 130 5.19 -10.61 0.19
C LEU A 130 6.43 -10.08 -0.52
N LEU A 131 6.27 -9.50 -1.72
CA LEU A 131 7.36 -8.87 -2.46
C LEU A 131 8.02 -7.75 -1.65
N ALA A 132 7.23 -6.87 -1.02
CA ALA A 132 7.76 -5.80 -0.17
C ALA A 132 8.52 -6.34 1.05
N LEU A 133 8.06 -7.44 1.66
CA LEU A 133 8.77 -8.10 2.76
C LEU A 133 10.10 -8.73 2.30
N VAL A 134 10.12 -9.37 1.12
CA VAL A 134 11.34 -9.91 0.52
C VAL A 134 12.34 -8.78 0.26
N LEU A 135 11.89 -7.66 -0.31
CA LEU A 135 12.74 -6.48 -0.51
C LEU A 135 13.28 -5.94 0.82
N ALA A 136 12.48 -5.94 1.90
CA ALA A 136 12.96 -5.52 3.21
C ALA A 136 14.13 -6.37 3.71
N GLU A 137 14.07 -7.70 3.54
CA GLU A 137 15.15 -8.61 3.95
C GLU A 137 16.39 -8.50 3.03
N ILE A 138 16.20 -8.30 1.72
CA ILE A 138 17.31 -8.00 0.79
C ILE A 138 18.03 -6.71 1.20
N PHE A 139 17.28 -5.63 1.47
CA PHE A 139 17.86 -4.36 1.92
C PHE A 139 18.57 -4.51 3.27
N LYS A 140 18.03 -5.32 4.18
CA LYS A 140 18.68 -5.64 5.45
C LYS A 140 20.02 -6.32 5.24
N LYS A 141 20.10 -7.30 4.33
CA LYS A 141 21.36 -7.95 3.99
C LYS A 141 22.34 -6.98 3.33
N ALA A 142 21.89 -6.12 2.42
CA ALA A 142 22.74 -5.10 1.80
C ALA A 142 23.33 -4.13 2.83
N VAL A 143 22.54 -3.68 3.83
CA VAL A 143 23.03 -2.83 4.92
C VAL A 143 24.07 -3.56 5.78
N GLN A 144 23.86 -4.85 6.08
CA GLN A 144 24.83 -5.65 6.86
C GLN A 144 26.18 -5.75 6.13
N ILE A 145 26.16 -6.13 4.85
CA ILE A 145 27.37 -6.25 4.02
C ILE A 145 28.10 -4.91 3.93
N LYS A 146 27.37 -3.81 3.72
CA LYS A 146 27.96 -2.47 3.68
C LYS A 146 28.68 -2.14 4.98
N ASN A 147 28.05 -2.42 6.13
CA ASN A 147 28.65 -2.12 7.43
C ASN A 147 29.87 -2.99 7.73
N GLU A 148 29.86 -4.26 7.33
CA GLU A 148 31.02 -5.17 7.47
C GLU A 148 32.22 -4.70 6.63
N ASN A 149 31.97 -4.25 5.40
CA ASN A 149 33.00 -3.69 4.52
C ASN A 149 33.53 -2.33 5.02
N ASP A 150 32.65 -1.47 5.54
CA ASP A 150 33.06 -0.18 6.12
C ASP A 150 33.92 -0.35 7.40
N LEU A 151 33.86 -1.51 8.07
CA LEU A 151 34.66 -1.83 9.27
C LEU A 151 36.02 -2.48 8.96
N THR A 152 36.26 -2.90 7.73
CA THR A 152 37.46 -3.65 7.31
C THR A 152 38.46 -2.81 6.50
N ILE A 153 38.11 -1.57 6.15
CA ILE A 153 38.97 -0.59 5.46
C ILE A 153 39.53 0.40 6.48
#